data_AF-A0A351DQJ9-F1
#
_entry.id   AF-A0A351DQJ9-F1
#
_cell.length_a   1.000
_cell.length_b   1.000
_cell.length_c   1.000
_cell.angle_alpha   90.00
_cell.angle_beta   90.00
_cell.angle_gamma   90.00
#
_symmetry.space_group_name_H-M   'P 1'
#
loop_
_entity.id
_entity.type
_entity.pdbx_description
1 polymer ?
#
loop_
_entity_poly.entity_id
_entity_poly.type
_entity_poly.pdbx_seq_one_letter_code
_entity_poly.pdbx_strand_id
1 'polypeptide(L)'
;ASTGALPGLLPLDLDDEVVDFLSRSVEQVVVDRGRISYSGPLGSEVDRTRRELSMRFPLTSYRFKPLTNWPAFKGTQGVVDFVSKRARIEFNESDFGGLLVTRVVAMQAAEDARRIDIDGHLVGEAFDALAILEQAGVKPDALGSAVKLDGRLSGQVSLAVPIGGDPSGAVNIASEDLTVELAQLAEPLMQVTGRAEYRLNDGLYTDRLVGQLMGDPV
;
A
#
# COMPACT_ATOMS: atom_id res chain seq x y z
N ALA A 1 -38.75 -15.79 -1.39
CA ALA A 1 -38.02 -14.73 -0.66
C ALA A 1 -38.17 -13.44 -1.45
N SER A 2 -38.56 -12.33 -0.82
CA SER A 2 -38.88 -11.09 -1.53
C SER A 2 -37.63 -10.51 -2.19
N THR A 3 -37.72 -10.25 -3.48
CA THR A 3 -36.68 -9.65 -4.34
C THR A 3 -36.35 -8.20 -3.97
N GLY A 4 -37.08 -7.58 -3.04
CA GLY A 4 -36.90 -6.19 -2.60
C GLY A 4 -35.91 -5.96 -1.45
N ALA A 5 -35.24 -7.00 -0.93
CA ALA A 5 -34.32 -6.86 0.21
C ALA A 5 -32.83 -6.76 -0.17
N LEU A 6 -32.48 -7.07 -1.41
CA LEU A 6 -31.10 -7.07 -1.92
C LEU A 6 -30.51 -5.70 -2.30
N PRO A 7 -31.27 -4.69 -2.79
CA PRO A 7 -30.68 -3.46 -3.34
C PRO A 7 -29.91 -2.56 -2.37
N GLY A 8 -30.14 -2.67 -1.05
CA GLY A 8 -29.43 -1.85 -0.04
C GLY A 8 -28.32 -2.59 0.73
N LEU A 9 -27.96 -3.79 0.24
CA LEU A 9 -26.96 -4.67 0.87
C LEU A 9 -25.95 -5.18 -0.14
N LEU A 10 -26.26 -5.17 -1.43
CA LEU A 10 -25.27 -5.45 -2.48
C LEU A 10 -24.32 -4.24 -2.61
N PRO A 11 -23.11 -4.40 -3.19
CA PRO A 11 -22.18 -3.31 -3.49
C PRO A 11 -22.70 -2.32 -4.55
N LEU A 12 -24.01 -2.33 -4.82
CA LEU A 12 -24.70 -1.39 -5.70
C LEU A 12 -24.93 -0.01 -5.05
N ASP A 13 -24.60 0.12 -3.76
CA ASP A 13 -24.48 1.39 -3.03
C ASP A 13 -23.00 1.70 -2.69
N LEU A 14 -22.03 1.11 -3.41
CA LEU A 14 -20.68 1.69 -3.42
C LEU A 14 -20.79 3.05 -4.09
N ASP A 15 -20.31 4.11 -3.43
CA ASP A 15 -20.23 5.44 -4.02
C ASP A 15 -19.59 5.33 -5.42
N ASP A 16 -20.14 6.01 -6.43
CA ASP A 16 -19.71 5.90 -7.83
C ASP A 16 -18.19 6.10 -7.98
N GLU A 17 -17.61 6.98 -7.17
CA GLU A 17 -16.18 7.26 -7.09
C GLU A 17 -15.34 6.02 -6.72
N VAL A 18 -15.87 5.16 -5.85
CA VAL A 18 -15.22 3.91 -5.42
C VAL A 18 -15.32 2.86 -6.53
N VAL A 19 -16.46 2.77 -7.22
CA VAL A 19 -16.66 1.87 -8.36
C VAL A 19 -15.72 2.24 -9.50
N ASP A 20 -15.62 3.53 -9.81
CA ASP A 20 -14.74 4.07 -10.84
C ASP A 20 -13.26 3.81 -10.51
N PHE A 21 -12.86 4.04 -9.26
CA PHE A 21 -11.50 3.76 -8.79
C PHE A 21 -11.16 2.27 -8.97
N LEU A 22 -12.01 1.36 -8.49
CA LEU A 22 -11.76 -0.08 -8.57
C LEU A 22 -11.69 -0.58 -10.02
N SER A 23 -12.59 -0.10 -10.87
CA SER A 23 -12.65 -0.48 -12.28
C SER A 23 -11.42 -0.06 -13.07
N ARG A 24 -10.79 1.07 -12.70
CA ARG A 24 -9.54 1.54 -13.31
C ARG A 24 -8.29 0.88 -12.71
N SER A 25 -8.38 0.43 -11.47
CA SER A 25 -7.24 -0.08 -10.70
C SER A 25 -6.98 -1.58 -10.89
N VAL A 26 -7.99 -2.36 -11.28
CA VAL A 26 -7.85 -3.81 -11.49
C VAL A 26 -7.53 -4.09 -12.95
N GLU A 27 -6.27 -4.43 -13.26
CA GLU A 27 -5.87 -4.83 -14.62
C GLU A 27 -6.15 -6.32 -14.85
N GLN A 28 -5.94 -7.16 -13.84
CA GLN A 28 -6.22 -8.59 -13.89
C GLN A 28 -6.56 -9.11 -12.50
N VAL A 29 -7.56 -10.00 -12.39
CA VAL A 29 -7.86 -10.70 -11.13
C VAL A 29 -8.46 -12.08 -11.41
N VAL A 30 -8.03 -13.08 -10.62
CA VAL A 30 -8.61 -14.42 -10.57
C VAL A 30 -9.04 -14.69 -9.14
N VAL A 31 -10.35 -14.85 -8.92
CA VAL A 31 -10.94 -15.14 -7.61
C VAL A 31 -11.16 -16.64 -7.46
N ASP A 32 -10.72 -17.23 -6.35
CA ASP A 32 -11.04 -18.62 -5.98
C ASP A 32 -12.10 -18.66 -4.87
N ARG A 33 -13.22 -19.35 -5.12
CA ARG A 33 -14.28 -19.64 -4.13
C ARG A 33 -14.70 -18.42 -3.30
N GLY A 34 -15.06 -17.33 -3.98
CA GLY A 34 -15.65 -16.16 -3.34
C GLY A 34 -16.88 -16.52 -2.50
N ARG A 35 -16.98 -15.97 -1.29
CA ARG A 35 -18.09 -16.20 -0.37
C ARG A 35 -18.83 -14.90 -0.10
N ILE A 36 -20.15 -14.97 -0.19
CA ILE A 36 -21.06 -13.91 0.22
C ILE A 36 -21.95 -14.48 1.31
N SER A 37 -22.01 -13.79 2.46
CA SER A 37 -22.83 -14.16 3.60
C SER A 37 -23.70 -12.97 3.99
N TYR A 38 -24.98 -13.24 4.22
CA TYR A 38 -25.94 -12.26 4.69
C TYR A 38 -26.61 -12.77 5.95
N SER A 39 -26.63 -11.95 6.99
CA SER A 39 -27.33 -12.20 8.24
C SER A 39 -28.25 -11.03 8.53
N GLY A 40 -29.52 -11.30 8.83
CA GLY A 40 -30.48 -10.26 9.13
C GLY A 40 -31.81 -10.85 9.57
N PRO A 41 -32.59 -10.11 10.38
CA PRO A 41 -33.86 -10.59 10.83
C PRO A 41 -34.91 -10.55 9.70
N LEU A 42 -35.78 -11.57 9.66
CA LEU A 42 -36.83 -11.76 8.66
C LEU A 42 -38.18 -11.26 9.19
N GLY A 43 -38.89 -10.43 8.43
CA GLY A 43 -40.22 -9.91 8.82
C GLY A 43 -40.51 -8.50 8.28
N SER A 44 -41.75 -8.04 8.41
CA SER A 44 -42.20 -6.71 7.96
C SER A 44 -41.90 -5.59 8.96
N GLU A 45 -41.83 -5.91 10.25
CA GLU A 45 -41.54 -4.98 11.35
C GLU A 45 -40.23 -5.36 12.04
N VAL A 46 -39.10 -5.17 11.36
CA VAL A 46 -37.81 -5.51 11.99
C VAL A 46 -36.78 -4.43 11.85
N ASP A 47 -36.06 -4.25 12.96
CA ASP A 47 -34.93 -3.35 13.07
C ASP A 47 -33.86 -3.74 12.04
N ARG A 48 -33.78 -2.94 10.98
CA ARG A 48 -32.90 -3.17 9.83
C ARG A 48 -31.45 -2.81 10.14
N THR A 49 -31.16 -2.20 11.29
CA THR A 49 -29.78 -1.90 11.73
C THR A 49 -28.98 -3.16 12.04
N ARG A 50 -29.63 -4.28 12.36
CA ARG A 50 -29.01 -5.57 12.69
C ARG A 50 -28.67 -6.44 11.48
N ARG A 51 -28.58 -5.84 10.30
CA ARG A 51 -28.23 -6.54 9.06
C ARG A 51 -26.74 -6.50 8.86
N GLU A 52 -26.16 -7.66 8.59
CA GLU A 52 -24.75 -7.81 8.29
C GLU A 52 -24.60 -8.44 6.91
N LEU A 53 -23.77 -7.82 6.09
CA LEU A 53 -23.26 -8.41 4.87
C LEU A 53 -21.75 -8.60 5.06
N SER A 54 -21.29 -9.81 4.77
CA SER A 54 -19.88 -10.16 4.72
C SER A 54 -19.57 -10.77 3.36
N MET A 55 -18.59 -10.22 2.66
CA MET A 55 -18.04 -10.78 1.44
C MET A 55 -16.54 -11.04 1.62
N ARG A 56 -16.07 -12.13 1.03
CA ARG A 56 -14.66 -12.49 1.01
C ARG A 56 -14.30 -13.10 -0.33
N PHE A 57 -13.32 -12.50 -0.98
CA PHE A 57 -12.84 -12.90 -2.30
C PHE A 57 -11.33 -13.15 -2.25
N PRO A 58 -10.91 -14.41 -2.02
CA PRO A 58 -9.51 -14.81 -2.15
C PRO A 58 -9.05 -14.66 -3.61
N LEU A 59 -7.91 -14.02 -3.82
CA LEU A 59 -7.29 -13.80 -5.11
C LEU A 59 -6.14 -14.78 -5.29
N THR A 60 -6.17 -15.57 -6.36
CA THR A 60 -5.12 -16.55 -6.71
C THR A 60 -4.17 -16.05 -7.80
N SER A 61 -4.54 -14.95 -8.46
CA SER A 61 -3.69 -14.19 -9.37
C SER A 61 -4.25 -12.79 -9.45
N TYR A 62 -3.42 -11.77 -9.33
CA TYR A 62 -3.84 -10.39 -9.52
C TYR A 62 -2.73 -9.52 -10.09
N ARG A 63 -3.17 -8.49 -10.81
CA ARG A 63 -2.36 -7.35 -11.22
C ARG A 63 -3.18 -6.10 -10.93
N PHE A 64 -2.78 -5.39 -9.89
CA PHE A 64 -3.52 -4.25 -9.33
C PHE A 64 -2.68 -2.98 -9.43
N LYS A 65 -3.16 -2.01 -10.20
CA LYS A 65 -2.47 -0.75 -10.49
C LYS A 65 -3.34 0.44 -10.05
N PRO A 66 -3.32 0.79 -8.76
CA PRO A 66 -4.20 1.83 -8.23
C PRO A 66 -3.82 3.23 -8.68
N LEU A 67 -2.55 3.45 -9.03
CA LEU A 67 -2.03 4.76 -9.42
C LEU A 67 -1.28 4.64 -10.76
N THR A 68 -1.62 5.52 -11.70
CA THR A 68 -1.14 5.45 -13.10
C THR A 68 0.38 5.45 -13.22
N ASN A 69 1.06 6.27 -12.42
CA ASN A 69 2.51 6.46 -12.47
C ASN A 69 3.28 5.47 -11.58
N TRP A 70 2.58 4.66 -10.78
CA TRP A 70 3.22 3.66 -9.91
C TRP A 70 3.24 2.29 -10.57
N PRO A 71 4.11 1.37 -10.13
CA PRO A 71 4.04 -0.03 -10.52
C PRO A 71 2.69 -0.66 -10.15
N ALA A 72 2.37 -1.77 -10.82
CA ALA A 72 1.26 -2.62 -10.41
C ALA A 72 1.75 -3.61 -9.34
N PHE A 73 0.93 -3.84 -8.32
CA PHE A 73 1.06 -4.99 -7.41
C PHE A 73 0.74 -6.26 -8.18
N LYS A 74 1.64 -7.23 -8.15
CA LYS A 74 1.50 -8.53 -8.82
C LYS A 74 1.68 -9.65 -7.81
N GLY A 75 0.73 -10.57 -7.72
CA GLY A 75 0.84 -11.66 -6.77
C GLY A 75 -0.23 -12.73 -6.92
N THR A 76 -0.15 -13.73 -6.06
CA THR A 76 -1.06 -14.88 -6.02
C THR A 76 -1.73 -15.08 -4.65
N GLN A 77 -1.38 -14.25 -3.66
CA GLN A 77 -1.93 -14.31 -2.31
C GLN A 77 -2.59 -12.98 -1.95
N GLY A 78 -3.82 -12.80 -2.41
CA GLY A 78 -4.62 -11.62 -2.10
C GLY A 78 -5.95 -11.98 -1.47
N VAL A 79 -6.55 -11.03 -0.76
CA VAL A 79 -7.93 -11.13 -0.32
C VAL A 79 -8.59 -9.76 -0.36
N VAL A 80 -9.83 -9.74 -0.86
CA VAL A 80 -10.73 -8.59 -0.75
C VAL A 80 -11.87 -9.00 0.16
N ASP A 81 -11.98 -8.31 1.30
CA ASP A 81 -13.04 -8.47 2.26
C ASP A 81 -13.94 -7.24 2.26
N PHE A 82 -15.25 -7.47 2.41
CA PHE A 82 -16.22 -6.41 2.68
C PHE A 82 -17.08 -6.84 3.86
N VAL A 83 -16.91 -6.17 5.01
CA VAL A 83 -17.61 -6.51 6.24
C VAL A 83 -18.13 -5.22 6.86
N SER A 84 -19.39 -5.23 7.31
CA SER A 84 -19.98 -4.07 8.00
C SER A 84 -19.86 -2.75 7.22
N LYS A 85 -20.05 -2.81 5.89
CA LYS A 85 -19.93 -1.67 4.98
C LYS A 85 -18.53 -1.07 4.88
N ARG A 86 -17.49 -1.88 5.09
CA ARG A 86 -16.09 -1.46 4.97
C ARG A 86 -15.34 -2.44 4.09
N ALA A 87 -14.64 -1.89 3.12
CA ALA A 87 -13.70 -2.63 2.30
C ALA A 87 -12.36 -2.79 3.03
N ARG A 88 -11.77 -3.97 2.91
CA ARG A 88 -10.40 -4.29 3.28
C ARG A 88 -9.77 -5.09 2.14
N ILE A 89 -8.62 -4.64 1.69
CA ILE A 89 -7.81 -5.33 0.69
C ILE A 89 -6.50 -5.69 1.35
N GLU A 90 -6.06 -6.92 1.17
CA GLU A 90 -4.79 -7.40 1.70
C GLU A 90 -4.06 -8.21 0.65
N PHE A 91 -2.79 -7.89 0.45
CA PHE A 91 -1.87 -8.60 -0.43
C PHE A 91 -0.68 -9.07 0.39
N ASN A 92 -0.27 -10.32 0.16
CA ASN A 92 0.90 -10.92 0.77
C ASN A 92 1.84 -11.42 -0.33
N GLU A 93 3.15 -11.38 -0.06
CA GLU A 93 4.20 -11.88 -0.95
C GLU A 93 4.05 -11.40 -2.41
N SER A 94 3.82 -10.11 -2.60
CA SER A 94 3.60 -9.53 -3.92
C SER A 94 4.79 -8.74 -4.46
N ASP A 95 4.97 -8.77 -5.76
CA ASP A 95 5.91 -7.90 -6.48
C ASP A 95 5.31 -6.51 -6.65
N PHE A 96 6.10 -5.49 -6.33
CA PHE A 96 5.81 -4.09 -6.60
C PHE A 96 7.02 -3.44 -7.24
N GLY A 97 7.11 -3.57 -8.58
CA GLY A 97 8.19 -2.95 -9.36
C GLY A 97 9.58 -3.47 -9.03
N GLY A 98 9.72 -4.75 -8.65
CA GLY A 98 10.98 -5.35 -8.20
C GLY A 98 11.07 -5.51 -6.68
N LEU A 99 10.32 -4.70 -5.91
CA LEU A 99 10.26 -4.84 -4.46
C LEU A 99 9.32 -5.97 -4.03
N LEU A 100 9.76 -6.78 -3.06
CA LEU A 100 8.92 -7.76 -2.40
C LEU A 100 8.10 -7.09 -1.30
N VAL A 101 6.80 -6.99 -1.52
CA VAL A 101 5.82 -6.59 -0.52
C VAL A 101 5.44 -7.81 0.28
N THR A 102 6.01 -7.93 1.47
CA THR A 102 5.71 -9.04 2.41
C THR A 102 4.25 -9.01 2.84
N ARG A 103 3.71 -7.80 3.09
CA ARG A 103 2.31 -7.55 3.40
C ARG A 103 1.95 -6.12 3.05
N VAL A 104 0.76 -5.92 2.48
CA VAL A 104 0.11 -4.60 2.43
C VAL A 104 -1.38 -4.76 2.68
N VAL A 105 -1.93 -3.87 3.49
CA VAL A 105 -3.33 -3.82 3.86
C VAL A 105 -3.84 -2.42 3.57
N ALA A 106 -4.92 -2.30 2.82
CA ALA A 106 -5.68 -1.07 2.67
C ALA A 106 -7.08 -1.30 3.26
N MET A 107 -7.52 -0.45 4.18
CA MET A 107 -8.82 -0.58 4.83
C MET A 107 -9.51 0.77 4.95
N GLN A 108 -10.82 0.80 4.76
CA GLN A 108 -11.61 1.99 5.10
C GLN A 108 -11.66 2.17 6.62
N ALA A 109 -11.40 3.39 7.09
CA ALA A 109 -11.43 3.68 8.52
C ALA A 109 -12.82 3.41 9.10
N ALA A 110 -12.86 2.93 10.34
CA ALA A 110 -14.12 2.62 11.02
C ALA A 110 -14.98 3.89 11.18
N GLU A 111 -14.35 4.95 11.67
CA GLU A 111 -14.97 6.24 11.99
C GLU A 111 -15.29 7.09 10.75
N ASP A 112 -14.55 6.89 9.65
CA ASP A 112 -14.71 7.67 8.41
C ASP A 112 -14.57 6.77 7.18
N ALA A 113 -15.70 6.48 6.52
CA ALA A 113 -15.72 5.66 5.31
C ALA A 113 -15.00 6.32 4.12
N ARG A 114 -14.77 7.64 4.18
CA ARG A 114 -14.03 8.42 3.19
C ARG A 114 -12.53 8.47 3.49
N ARG A 115 -12.04 7.76 4.51
CA ARG A 115 -10.60 7.62 4.75
C ARG A 115 -10.16 6.17 4.53
N ILE A 116 -9.06 6.00 3.81
CA ILE A 116 -8.41 4.71 3.59
C ILE A 116 -7.08 4.73 4.36
N ASP A 117 -6.93 3.81 5.30
CA ASP A 117 -5.69 3.59 6.02
C ASP A 117 -4.92 2.46 5.30
N ILE A 118 -3.64 2.72 4.99
CA ILE A 118 -2.76 1.79 4.26
C ILE A 118 -1.53 1.49 5.12
N ASP A 119 -1.33 0.21 5.42
CA ASP A 119 -0.16 -0.30 6.11
C ASP A 119 0.58 -1.27 5.20
N GLY A 120 1.89 -1.08 5.01
CA GLY A 120 2.68 -1.91 4.10
C GLY A 120 4.08 -2.21 4.62
N HIS A 121 4.60 -3.38 4.25
CA HIS A 121 5.95 -3.83 4.55
C HIS A 121 6.60 -4.36 3.27
N LEU A 122 7.70 -3.74 2.88
CA LEU A 122 8.39 -4.01 1.63
C LEU A 122 9.89 -4.15 1.84
N VAL A 123 10.51 -5.05 1.07
CA VAL A 123 11.95 -5.32 1.09
C VAL A 123 12.44 -5.49 -0.34
N GLY A 124 13.65 -5.03 -0.63
CA GLY A 124 14.23 -5.17 -1.96
C GLY A 124 15.48 -4.33 -2.13
N GLU A 125 15.94 -4.23 -3.38
CA GLU A 125 17.12 -3.45 -3.70
C GLU A 125 16.82 -1.94 -3.68
N ALA A 126 17.75 -1.15 -3.17
CA ALA A 126 17.63 0.29 -3.08
C ALA A 126 17.47 0.94 -4.46
N PHE A 127 18.12 0.36 -5.47
CA PHE A 127 18.00 0.79 -6.86
C PHE A 127 16.56 0.70 -7.37
N ASP A 128 15.88 -0.43 -7.13
CA ASP A 128 14.49 -0.62 -7.54
C ASP A 128 13.57 0.35 -6.80
N ALA A 129 13.78 0.54 -5.50
CA ALA A 129 13.03 1.51 -4.72
C ALA A 129 13.17 2.94 -5.28
N LEU A 130 14.38 3.35 -5.64
CA LEU A 130 14.63 4.67 -6.22
C LEU A 130 13.98 4.82 -7.60
N ALA A 131 14.03 3.79 -8.43
CA ALA A 131 13.38 3.76 -9.74
C ALA A 131 11.86 3.91 -9.62
N ILE A 132 11.24 3.27 -8.61
CA ILE A 132 9.81 3.41 -8.33
C ILE A 132 9.46 4.85 -7.93
N LEU A 133 10.24 5.47 -7.04
CA LEU A 133 10.01 6.85 -6.62
C LEU A 133 10.16 7.84 -7.78
N GLU A 134 11.12 7.59 -8.67
CA GLU A 134 11.34 8.38 -9.87
C GLU A 134 10.19 8.22 -10.86
N GLN A 135 9.73 6.99 -11.13
CA GLN A 135 8.57 6.70 -11.97
C GLN A 135 7.29 7.37 -11.43
N ALA A 136 7.12 7.38 -10.11
CA ALA A 136 6.00 8.00 -9.43
C ALA A 136 6.08 9.54 -9.40
N GLY A 137 7.25 10.13 -9.70
CA GLY A 137 7.49 11.57 -9.65
C GLY A 137 7.56 12.14 -8.22
N VAL A 138 7.88 11.30 -7.23
CA VAL A 138 7.94 11.68 -5.79
C VAL A 138 9.34 11.51 -5.21
N LYS A 139 10.35 11.31 -6.07
CA LYS A 139 11.75 11.19 -5.66
C LYS A 139 12.19 12.47 -4.93
N PRO A 140 12.61 12.40 -3.65
CA PRO A 140 13.07 13.57 -2.91
C PRO A 140 14.24 14.26 -3.61
N ASP A 141 14.22 15.60 -3.68
CA ASP A 141 15.30 16.40 -4.28
C ASP A 141 16.66 16.12 -3.64
N ALA A 142 16.67 15.83 -2.33
CA ALA A 142 17.87 15.44 -1.58
C ALA A 142 18.55 14.17 -2.12
N LEU A 143 17.80 13.30 -2.80
CA LEU A 143 18.33 12.10 -3.46
C LEU A 143 18.77 12.37 -4.90
N GLY A 144 18.44 13.51 -5.51
CA GLY A 144 18.97 13.98 -6.80
C GLY A 144 19.08 12.95 -7.95
N SER A 145 19.71 13.32 -9.06
CA SER A 145 20.09 12.37 -10.11
C SER A 145 21.49 11.77 -9.89
N ALA A 146 22.25 12.35 -8.96
CA ALA A 146 23.65 12.05 -8.71
C ALA A 146 23.89 11.09 -7.54
N VAL A 147 22.84 10.75 -6.78
CA VAL A 147 22.93 9.74 -5.71
C VAL A 147 22.58 8.39 -6.29
N LYS A 148 23.48 7.42 -6.12
CA LYS A 148 23.17 6.02 -6.37
C LYS A 148 23.20 5.26 -5.06
N LEU A 149 22.21 4.39 -4.91
CA LEU A 149 22.05 3.53 -3.75
C LEU A 149 22.13 2.09 -4.23
N ASP A 150 23.02 1.32 -3.62
CA ASP A 150 23.20 -0.10 -3.91
C ASP A 150 23.14 -0.90 -2.61
N GLY A 151 22.49 -2.07 -2.66
CA GLY A 151 22.22 -2.90 -1.49
C GLY A 151 20.75 -2.88 -1.06
N ARG A 152 20.47 -3.66 -0.02
CA ARG A 152 19.10 -4.01 0.36
C ARG A 152 18.50 -3.01 1.34
N LEU A 153 17.23 -2.64 1.10
CA LEU A 153 16.42 -1.83 1.99
C LEU A 153 15.20 -2.61 2.48
N SER A 154 14.74 -2.22 3.66
CA SER A 154 13.40 -2.53 4.16
C SER A 154 12.62 -1.24 4.39
N GLY A 155 11.34 -1.26 4.09
CA GLY A 155 10.43 -0.14 4.20
C GLY A 155 9.15 -0.55 4.90
N GLN A 156 8.70 0.27 5.85
CA GLN A 156 7.39 0.19 6.47
C GLN A 156 6.62 1.47 6.14
N VAL A 157 5.47 1.30 5.50
CA VAL A 157 4.59 2.37 5.02
C VAL A 157 3.37 2.42 5.93
N SER A 158 3.00 3.62 6.36
CA SER A 158 1.75 3.90 7.08
C SER A 158 1.16 5.18 6.51
N LEU A 159 0.05 5.08 5.79
CA LEU A 159 -0.62 6.21 5.13
C LEU A 159 -2.08 6.30 5.55
N ALA A 160 -2.56 7.51 5.70
CA ALA A 160 -3.97 7.85 5.81
C ALA A 160 -4.35 8.69 4.58
N VAL A 161 -5.25 8.16 3.75
CA VAL A 161 -5.66 8.73 2.46
C VAL A 161 -7.13 9.10 2.52
N PRO A 162 -7.48 10.39 2.71
CA PRO A 162 -8.85 10.84 2.55
C PRO A 162 -9.25 10.85 1.07
N ILE A 163 -10.46 10.37 0.75
CA ILE A 163 -11.04 10.43 -0.60
C ILE A 163 -11.27 11.91 -0.94
N GLY A 164 -10.62 12.35 -2.02
CA GLY A 164 -10.70 13.75 -2.48
C GLY A 164 -9.88 14.75 -1.67
N GLY A 165 -9.03 14.30 -0.74
CA GLY A 165 -8.12 15.14 0.03
C GLY A 165 -6.65 14.70 -0.10
N ASP A 166 -5.77 15.42 0.59
CA ASP A 166 -4.34 15.13 0.56
C ASP A 166 -3.98 13.99 1.52
N PRO A 167 -3.16 13.02 1.08
CA PRO A 167 -2.69 11.94 1.94
C PRO A 167 -1.73 12.46 3.01
N SER A 168 -1.70 11.76 4.13
CA SER A 168 -0.73 11.98 5.21
C SER A 168 -0.14 10.64 5.65
N GLY A 169 1.04 10.66 6.27
CA GLY A 169 1.68 9.47 6.77
C GLY A 169 3.19 9.49 6.62
N ALA A 170 3.78 8.33 6.86
CA ALA A 170 5.22 8.15 6.89
C ALA A 170 5.66 6.83 6.26
N VAL A 171 6.91 6.84 5.80
CA VAL A 171 7.63 5.66 5.35
C VAL A 171 8.90 5.55 6.18
N ASN A 172 8.98 4.51 7.01
CA ASN A 172 10.19 4.17 7.75
C ASN A 172 11.05 3.26 6.90
N ILE A 173 12.29 3.66 6.65
CA ILE A 173 13.27 2.98 5.82
C ILE A 173 14.41 2.52 6.72
N ALA A 174 14.86 1.29 6.55
CA ALA A 174 16.02 0.76 7.25
C ALA A 174 16.98 0.05 6.29
N SER A 175 18.27 0.24 6.54
CA SER A 175 19.38 -0.41 5.84
C SER A 175 20.35 -1.04 6.84
N GLU A 176 21.01 -2.11 6.42
CA GLU A 176 22.05 -2.80 7.21
C GLU A 176 23.42 -2.84 6.50
N ASP A 177 23.44 -2.70 5.18
CA ASP A 177 24.68 -2.73 4.38
C ASP A 177 24.44 -2.01 3.06
N LEU A 178 24.18 -0.70 3.13
CA LEU A 178 23.92 0.11 1.95
C LEU A 178 25.21 0.79 1.48
N THR A 179 25.46 0.74 0.18
CA THR A 179 26.48 1.54 -0.48
C THR A 179 25.83 2.78 -1.09
N VAL A 180 26.39 3.96 -0.76
CA VAL A 180 25.91 5.24 -1.25
C VAL A 180 27.02 5.92 -2.04
N GLU A 181 26.80 6.05 -3.35
CA GLU A 181 27.66 6.85 -4.23
C GLU A 181 27.08 8.25 -4.37
N LEU A 182 27.88 9.25 -4.02
CA LEU A 182 27.56 10.67 -4.21
C LEU A 182 28.55 11.25 -5.20
N ALA A 183 28.10 11.92 -6.25
CA ALA A 183 29.00 12.53 -7.24
C ALA A 183 29.99 13.57 -6.65
N GLN A 184 29.72 14.08 -5.44
CA GLN A 184 30.57 15.03 -4.73
C GLN A 184 31.66 14.35 -3.87
N LEU A 185 31.53 13.05 -3.62
CA LEU A 185 32.54 12.26 -2.92
C LEU A 185 33.41 11.49 -3.93
N ALA A 186 34.71 11.42 -3.67
CA ALA A 186 35.65 10.65 -4.48
C ALA A 186 35.50 9.13 -4.26
N GLU A 187 35.07 8.72 -3.06
CA GLU A 187 34.85 7.32 -2.70
C GLU A 187 33.42 7.10 -2.18
N PRO A 188 32.83 5.92 -2.43
CA PRO A 188 31.51 5.59 -1.92
C PRO A 188 31.49 5.50 -0.39
N LEU A 189 30.34 5.83 0.20
CA LEU A 189 30.04 5.45 1.57
C LEU A 189 29.60 3.99 1.58
N MET A 190 30.30 3.16 2.34
CA MET A 190 30.07 1.73 2.42
C MET A 190 29.42 1.37 3.76
N GLN A 191 28.75 0.20 3.82
CA GLN A 191 28.18 -0.34 5.06
C GLN A 191 27.24 0.63 5.78
N VAL A 192 26.52 1.46 5.02
CA VAL A 192 25.61 2.45 5.58
C VAL A 192 24.44 1.72 6.24
N THR A 193 24.42 1.79 7.56
CA THR A 193 23.42 1.20 8.45
C THR A 193 22.64 2.31 9.12
N GLY A 194 21.33 2.18 9.17
CA GLY A 194 20.52 3.05 10.00
C GLY A 194 19.06 3.08 9.60
N ARG A 195 18.37 4.10 10.10
CA ARG A 195 16.94 4.29 9.91
C ARG A 195 16.64 5.73 9.51
N ALA A 196 15.72 5.87 8.58
CA ALA A 196 15.19 7.14 8.13
C ALA A 196 13.66 7.07 8.10
N GLU A 197 12.99 8.18 8.41
CA GLU A 197 11.56 8.34 8.28
C GLU A 197 11.29 9.43 7.24
N TYR A 198 10.59 9.09 6.16
CA TYR A 198 10.06 10.09 5.24
C TYR A 198 8.61 10.37 5.57
N ARG A 199 8.29 11.62 5.94
CA ARG A 199 6.93 12.09 6.16
C ARG A 199 6.44 12.83 4.93
N LEU A 200 5.30 12.43 4.37
CA LEU A 200 4.82 12.92 3.07
C LEU A 200 4.73 14.44 2.98
N ASN A 201 4.42 15.12 4.10
CA ASN A 201 4.22 16.56 4.15
C ASN A 201 5.35 17.33 4.85
N ASP A 202 6.28 16.61 5.50
CA ASP A 202 7.32 17.24 6.34
C ASP A 202 8.75 16.91 5.90
N GLY A 203 8.94 16.00 4.93
CA GLY A 203 10.24 15.64 4.37
C GLY A 203 10.94 14.45 5.05
N LEU A 204 12.25 14.32 4.81
CA LEU A 204 13.08 13.21 5.29
C LEU A 204 13.70 13.54 6.66
N TYR A 205 13.49 12.65 7.62
CA TYR A 205 14.06 12.68 8.97
C TYR A 205 14.98 11.48 9.15
N THR A 206 16.12 11.67 9.80
CA THR A 206 17.09 10.60 10.07
C THR A 206 17.52 10.69 11.52
N ASP A 207 17.39 9.60 12.28
CA ASP A 207 17.84 9.57 13.68
C ASP A 207 19.37 9.51 13.76
N ARG A 208 19.94 8.47 13.14
CA ARG A 208 21.38 8.26 13.03
C ARG A 208 21.66 7.32 11.86
N LEU A 209 22.48 7.78 10.92
CA LEU A 209 23.08 6.96 9.88
C LEU A 209 24.55 6.81 10.24
N VAL A 210 25.05 5.58 10.19
CA VAL A 210 26.47 5.27 10.41
C VAL A 210 26.96 4.55 9.17
N GLY A 211 28.14 4.89 8.69
CA GLY A 211 28.75 4.20 7.56
C GLY A 211 30.26 4.14 7.70
N GLN A 212 30.91 3.73 6.62
CA GLN A 212 32.36 3.79 6.46
C GLN A 212 32.72 4.58 5.22
N LEU A 213 33.72 5.42 5.33
CA LEU A 213 34.35 6.12 4.21
C LEU A 213 35.84 5.78 4.22
N MET A 214 36.36 5.24 3.11
CA MET A 214 37.75 4.76 3.03
C MET A 214 38.14 3.72 4.11
N GLY A 215 37.15 3.01 4.66
CA GLY A 215 37.34 2.05 5.75
C GLY A 215 37.29 2.64 7.17
N ASP A 216 37.18 3.96 7.31
CA ASP A 216 37.01 4.64 8.60
C ASP A 216 35.53 4.92 8.89
N PRO A 217 35.06 4.78 10.15
CA PRO A 217 33.67 5.04 10.51
C PRO A 217 33.33 6.53 10.40
N VAL A 218 32.16 6.84 9.84
CA VAL A 218 31.62 8.19 9.66
C VAL A 218 30.17 8.29 10.10
#